data_AF-A0A5N8XNW9-F1
#
_entry.id   AF-A0A5N8XNW9-F1
#
_cell.length_a   1.000
_cell.length_b   1.000
_cell.length_c   1.000
_cell.angle_alpha   90.00
_cell.angle_beta   90.00
_cell.angle_gamma   90.00
#
_symmetry.space_group_name_H-M   'P 1'
#
loop_
_entity.id
_entity.type
_entity.pdbx_description
1 polymer ?
#
loop_
_entity_poly.entity_id
_entity_poly.type
_entity_poly.pdbx_seq_one_letter_code
_entity_poly.pdbx_strand_id
1 'polypeptide(L)'
;MSPGHVAGNAEALLRLAIWARTGVPTPMCADREQRAAEIESSAAELEDAPAALDAPTWRAEVRSALGRTIPAAEIPWMRVPEVWLHAIDLASGTAFADLPARLTDTLPDDVTATLSTRAPPARRSVSPRPTAPMTLPPCL
;
A
#
# COMPACT_ATOMS: atom_id res chain seq x y z
N MET A 1 -3.74 -1.45 -0.97
CA MET A 1 -3.17 -1.22 0.38
C MET A 1 -1.84 -0.49 0.21
N SER A 2 -1.83 0.82 0.42
CA SER A 2 -0.70 1.74 0.15
C SER A 2 0.41 1.66 1.21
N PRO A 3 1.68 1.99 0.88
CA PRO A 3 2.75 2.23 1.86
C PRO A 3 2.41 3.29 2.92
N GLY A 4 1.68 4.36 2.54
CA GLY A 4 1.18 5.37 3.50
C GLY A 4 0.11 4.81 4.43
N HIS A 5 -0.67 3.84 3.96
CA HIS A 5 -1.59 3.07 4.79
C HIS A 5 -0.84 2.17 5.79
N VAL A 6 0.33 1.64 5.43
CA VAL A 6 1.13 0.76 6.29
C VAL A 6 1.96 1.55 7.31
N ALA A 7 2.58 2.67 6.93
CA ALA A 7 3.30 3.54 7.85
C ALA A 7 2.34 4.21 8.85
N GLY A 8 1.22 4.75 8.36
CA GLY A 8 0.14 5.23 9.22
C GLY A 8 -0.40 4.13 10.13
N ASN A 9 -0.56 2.90 9.63
CA ASN A 9 -0.99 1.75 10.43
C ASN A 9 0.03 1.33 11.50
N ALA A 10 1.33 1.41 11.26
CA ALA A 10 2.35 1.08 12.27
C ALA A 10 2.26 2.04 13.47
N GLU A 11 2.12 3.35 13.21
CA GLU A 11 1.93 4.37 14.25
C GLU A 11 0.57 4.17 14.96
N ALA A 12 -0.48 3.85 14.21
CA ALA A 12 -1.80 3.54 14.75
C ALA A 12 -1.78 2.29 15.67
N LEU A 13 -1.05 1.24 15.29
CA LEU A 13 -0.88 0.03 16.10
C LEU A 13 -0.01 0.30 17.34
N LEU A 14 0.98 1.18 17.24
CA LEU A 14 1.77 1.62 18.40
C LEU A 14 0.89 2.33 19.44
N ARG A 15 -0.05 3.21 19.01
CA ARG A 15 -1.02 3.85 19.91
C ARG A 15 -1.87 2.82 20.66
N LEU A 16 -2.34 1.78 19.98
CA LEU A 16 -3.08 0.68 20.61
C LEU A 16 -2.21 -0.13 21.58
N ALA A 17 -0.94 -0.39 21.24
CA ALA A 17 -0.02 -1.07 22.14
C ALA A 17 0.31 -0.25 23.40
N ILE A 18 0.40 1.08 23.26
CA ILE A 18 0.57 2.01 24.38
C ILE A 18 -0.67 1.98 25.27
N TRP A 19 -1.88 2.07 24.70
CA TRP A 19 -3.13 1.95 25.46
C TRP A 19 -3.18 0.63 26.23
N ALA A 20 -2.89 -0.50 25.56
CA ALA A 20 -2.87 -1.81 26.21
C ALA A 20 -1.90 -1.88 27.40
N ARG A 21 -0.76 -1.16 27.33
CA ARG A 21 0.26 -1.11 28.39
C ARG A 21 -0.12 -0.19 29.55
N THR A 22 -0.75 0.96 29.28
CA THR A 22 -0.97 2.02 30.27
C THR A 22 -2.39 2.03 30.85
N GLY A 23 -3.35 1.39 30.18
CA GLY A 23 -4.77 1.50 30.50
C GLY A 23 -5.41 2.84 30.11
N VAL A 24 -4.63 3.78 29.58
CA VAL A 24 -5.12 5.11 29.16
C VAL A 24 -5.58 5.06 27.70
N PRO A 25 -6.86 5.39 27.40
CA PRO A 25 -7.38 5.33 26.04
C PRO A 25 -6.58 6.17 25.04
N THR A 26 -5.99 5.49 24.07
CA THR A 26 -5.26 6.10 22.95
C THR A 26 -5.74 5.42 21.66
N PRO A 27 -6.85 5.90 21.07
CA PRO A 27 -7.43 5.25 19.89
C PRO A 27 -6.48 5.32 18.69
N MET A 28 -6.69 4.41 17.74
CA MET A 28 -5.88 4.28 16.52
C MET A 28 -5.80 5.60 15.73
N CYS A 29 -6.95 6.26 15.60
CA CYS A 29 -7.14 7.66 15.19
C CYS A 29 -8.18 8.25 16.14
N ALA A 30 -8.08 9.53 16.50
CA ALA A 30 -9.12 10.20 17.30
C ALA A 30 -10.44 10.31 16.52
N ASP A 31 -10.35 10.64 15.23
CA ASP A 31 -11.49 10.73 14.31
C ASP A 31 -11.02 10.65 12.83
N ARG A 32 -11.98 10.85 11.91
CA ARG A 32 -11.74 10.85 10.46
C ARG A 32 -10.93 12.06 9.99
N GLU A 33 -11.02 13.19 10.68
CA GLU A 33 -10.34 14.44 10.32
C GLU A 33 -8.85 14.35 10.64
N GLN A 34 -8.48 13.79 11.80
CA GLN A 34 -7.09 13.50 12.14
C GLN A 34 -6.46 12.56 11.10
N ARG A 35 -7.17 11.50 10.71
CA ARG A 35 -6.68 10.57 9.69
C ARG A 35 -6.53 11.23 8.33
N ALA A 36 -7.44 12.12 7.95
CA ALA A 36 -7.34 12.89 6.71
C ALA A 36 -6.16 13.86 6.75
N ALA A 37 -5.94 14.55 7.88
CA ALA A 37 -4.82 15.47 8.08
C ALA A 37 -3.45 14.76 8.05
N GLU A 38 -3.33 13.57 8.65
CA GLU A 38 -2.11 12.76 8.58
C GLU A 38 -1.82 12.30 7.13
N ILE A 39 -2.86 11.94 6.36
CA ILE A 39 -2.72 11.59 4.94
C ILE A 39 -2.32 12.82 4.11
N GLU A 40 -2.94 13.97 4.35
CA GLU A 40 -2.64 15.21 3.62
C GLU A 40 -1.21 15.69 3.91
N SER A 41 -0.80 15.71 5.18
CA SER A 41 0.55 16.09 5.59
C SER A 41 1.61 15.20 4.96
N SER A 42 1.41 13.88 5.00
CA SER A 42 2.36 12.93 4.39
C SER A 42 2.37 13.00 2.86
N ALA A 43 1.24 13.37 2.23
CA ALA A 43 1.20 13.64 0.80
C ALA A 43 1.99 14.90 0.43
N ALA A 44 1.82 15.99 1.17
CA ALA A 44 2.54 17.24 0.98
C ALA A 44 4.06 17.06 1.20
N GLU A 45 4.47 16.37 2.26
CA GLU A 45 5.89 16.07 2.52
C GLU A 45 6.53 15.28 1.36
N LEU A 46 5.79 14.34 0.76
CA LEU A 46 6.26 13.56 -0.38
C LEU A 46 6.28 14.36 -1.69
N GLU A 47 5.42 15.36 -1.83
CA GLU A 47 5.45 16.31 -2.95
C GLU A 47 6.67 17.24 -2.86
N ASP A 48 6.98 17.73 -1.66
CA ASP A 48 8.08 18.66 -1.41
C ASP A 48 9.46 17.97 -1.40
N ALA A 49 9.56 16.74 -0.88
CA ALA A 49 10.84 16.07 -0.71
C ALA A 49 11.66 15.92 -2.02
N PRO A 50 11.07 15.51 -3.17
CA PRO A 50 11.73 15.52 -4.47
C PRO A 50 12.29 16.89 -4.89
N ALA A 51 11.56 17.97 -4.61
CA ALA A 51 11.97 19.32 -5.01
C ALA A 51 13.22 19.79 -4.25
N ALA A 52 13.48 19.21 -3.07
CA ALA A 52 14.67 19.49 -2.27
C ALA A 52 15.91 18.68 -2.70
N LEU A 53 15.79 17.71 -3.64
CA LEU A 53 16.90 16.86 -4.04
C LEU A 53 17.75 17.54 -5.13
N ASP A 54 19.06 17.64 -4.87
CA ASP A 54 20.04 18.04 -5.88
C ASP A 54 20.46 16.86 -6.77
N ALA A 55 21.23 17.15 -7.83
CA ALA A 55 21.65 16.15 -8.80
C ALA A 55 22.38 14.92 -8.21
N PRO A 56 23.35 15.06 -7.28
CA PRO A 56 23.96 13.89 -6.64
C PRO A 56 22.96 13.12 -5.75
N THR A 57 22.07 13.80 -5.04
CA THR A 57 21.07 13.12 -4.19
C THR A 57 20.08 12.31 -5.03
N TRP A 58 19.68 12.81 -6.20
CA TRP A 58 18.86 12.05 -7.15
C TRP A 58 19.51 10.75 -7.63
N ARG A 59 20.85 10.68 -7.65
CA ARG A 59 21.61 9.48 -8.03
C ARG A 59 21.98 8.58 -6.87
N ALA A 60 21.74 9.00 -5.63
CA ALA A 60 22.08 8.21 -4.45
C ALA A 60 21.32 6.87 -4.47
N GLU A 61 22.03 5.78 -4.17
CA GLU A 61 21.43 4.46 -4.09
C GLU A 61 20.71 4.27 -2.75
N VAL A 62 19.47 3.83 -2.80
CA VAL A 62 18.63 3.50 -1.65
C VAL A 62 18.13 2.06 -1.76
N ARG A 63 17.77 1.46 -0.63
CA ARG A 63 17.20 0.10 -0.59
C ARG A 63 15.69 0.18 -0.43
N SER A 64 14.96 -0.35 -1.42
CA SER A 64 13.50 -0.46 -1.37
C SER A 64 13.03 -1.54 -0.38
N ALA A 65 11.74 -1.51 -0.03
CA ALA A 65 11.12 -2.52 0.84
C ALA A 65 11.19 -3.96 0.26
N LEU A 66 11.33 -4.09 -1.07
CA LEU A 66 11.51 -5.39 -1.74
C LEU A 66 12.99 -5.84 -1.78
N GLY A 67 13.88 -5.10 -1.11
CA GLY A 67 15.30 -5.40 -1.04
C GLY A 67 16.12 -4.97 -2.26
N ARG A 68 15.49 -4.42 -3.31
CA ARG A 68 16.18 -3.88 -4.49
C ARG A 68 16.97 -2.61 -4.12
N THR A 69 18.21 -2.52 -4.59
CA THR A 69 18.97 -1.26 -4.62
C THR A 69 18.53 -0.48 -5.86
N ILE A 70 18.09 0.76 -5.66
CA ILE A 70 17.55 1.64 -6.70
C ILE A 70 18.11 3.06 -6.51
N PRO A 71 18.27 3.86 -7.57
CA PRO A 71 18.55 5.29 -7.40
C PRO A 71 17.33 6.00 -6.78
N ALA A 72 17.56 7.06 -6.01
CA ALA A 72 16.49 7.90 -5.46
C ALA A 72 15.55 8.45 -6.56
N ALA A 73 16.05 8.61 -7.79
CA ALA A 73 15.25 8.96 -8.97
C ALA A 73 14.12 7.99 -9.31
N GLU A 74 14.13 6.76 -8.79
CA GLU A 74 13.03 5.79 -8.99
C GLU A 74 11.86 6.03 -8.00
N ILE A 75 12.06 6.78 -6.90
CA ILE A 75 11.03 7.01 -5.88
C ILE A 75 9.74 7.62 -6.44
N PRO A 76 9.76 8.69 -7.29
CA PRO A 76 8.54 9.21 -7.89
C PRO A 76 7.83 8.17 -8.76
N TRP A 77 8.60 7.36 -9.49
CA TRP A 77 8.04 6.29 -10.31
C TRP A 77 7.38 5.21 -9.45
N MET A 78 7.89 4.89 -8.26
CA MET A 78 7.22 3.95 -7.34
C MET A 78 5.87 4.48 -6.83
N ARG A 79 5.72 5.80 -6.68
CA ARG A 79 4.50 6.44 -6.18
C ARG A 79 3.39 6.50 -7.23
N VAL A 80 3.74 6.71 -8.50
CA VAL A 80 2.75 6.89 -9.59
C VAL A 80 1.80 5.68 -9.73
N PRO A 81 2.26 4.43 -9.91
CA PRO A 81 1.38 3.27 -10.00
C PRO A 81 0.53 3.07 -8.74
N GLU A 82 1.08 3.34 -7.57
CA GLU A 82 0.39 3.13 -6.30
C GLU A 82 -0.81 4.08 -6.13
N VAL A 83 -0.66 5.36 -6.49
CA VAL A 83 -1.76 6.34 -6.42
C VAL A 83 -2.87 5.97 -7.39
N TRP A 84 -2.52 5.68 -8.64
CA TRP A 84 -3.50 5.35 -9.67
C TRP A 84 -4.25 4.05 -9.38
N LEU A 85 -3.53 2.99 -9.00
CA LEU A 85 -4.16 1.71 -8.67
C LEU A 85 -5.03 1.81 -7.42
N HIS A 86 -4.63 2.59 -6.41
CA HIS A 86 -5.48 2.76 -5.23
C HIS A 86 -6.67 3.69 -5.43
N ALA A 87 -6.60 4.65 -6.35
CA ALA A 87 -7.78 5.40 -6.77
C ALA A 87 -8.83 4.44 -7.38
N ILE A 88 -8.37 3.52 -8.25
CA ILE A 88 -9.21 2.47 -8.82
C ILE A 88 -9.75 1.53 -7.72
N ASP A 89 -8.89 1.03 -6.82
CA ASP A 89 -9.29 0.12 -5.73
C ASP A 89 -10.35 0.73 -4.81
N LEU A 90 -10.25 2.04 -4.55
CA LEU A 90 -11.15 2.77 -3.66
C LEU A 90 -12.45 3.21 -4.35
N ALA A 91 -12.63 2.86 -5.62
CA ALA A 91 -13.78 3.25 -6.43
C ALA A 91 -14.03 4.78 -6.41
N SER A 92 -12.96 5.58 -6.52
CA SER A 92 -13.03 7.05 -6.52
C SER A 92 -13.67 7.66 -7.78
N GLY A 93 -14.18 6.82 -8.69
CA GLY A 93 -14.59 7.21 -10.05
C GLY A 93 -13.48 7.10 -11.09
N THR A 94 -12.27 6.69 -10.69
CA THR A 94 -11.14 6.40 -11.59
C THR A 94 -11.20 4.95 -12.07
N ALA A 95 -11.04 4.73 -13.37
CA ALA A 95 -10.98 3.42 -14.01
C ALA A 95 -9.60 3.16 -14.64
N PHE A 96 -9.31 1.90 -14.96
CA PHE A 96 -8.09 1.54 -15.71
C PHE A 96 -7.99 2.26 -17.07
N ALA A 97 -9.12 2.61 -17.67
CA ALA A 97 -9.16 3.38 -18.91
C ALA A 97 -8.63 4.82 -18.76
N ASP A 98 -8.56 5.34 -17.53
CA ASP A 98 -8.08 6.69 -17.23
C ASP A 98 -6.56 6.75 -16.99
N LEU A 99 -5.88 5.59 -17.00
CA LEU A 99 -4.44 5.52 -16.77
C LEU A 99 -3.66 6.26 -17.88
N PRO A 100 -2.65 7.08 -17.52
CA PRO A 100 -1.77 7.70 -18.51
C PRO A 100 -1.09 6.64 -19.38
N ALA A 101 -0.98 6.90 -20.69
CA ALA A 101 -0.40 5.95 -21.65
C ALA A 101 0.97 5.41 -21.21
N ARG A 102 1.86 6.29 -20.75
CA ARG A 102 3.19 5.89 -20.23
C ARG A 102 3.08 4.88 -19.10
N LEU A 103 2.13 5.04 -18.19
CA LEU A 103 1.92 4.11 -17.08
C LEU A 103 1.37 2.77 -17.58
N THR A 104 0.40 2.81 -18.48
CA THR A 104 -0.17 1.61 -19.12
C THR A 104 0.88 0.80 -19.87
N ASP A 105 1.82 1.48 -20.53
CA ASP A 105 2.84 0.84 -21.36
C ASP A 105 3.99 0.24 -20.53
N THR A 106 4.43 0.91 -19.46
CA THR A 106 5.66 0.50 -18.74
C THR A 106 5.39 -0.33 -17.47
N LEU A 107 4.23 -0.17 -16.83
CA LEU A 107 3.91 -0.90 -15.59
C LEU A 107 3.88 -2.44 -15.76
N PRO A 108 3.36 -3.01 -16.87
CA PRO A 108 3.37 -4.46 -17.06
C PRO A 108 4.78 -5.06 -17.07
N ASP A 109 5.76 -4.36 -17.65
CA ASP A 109 7.14 -4.80 -17.70
C ASP A 109 7.77 -4.81 -16.30
N ASP A 110 7.55 -3.75 -15.51
CA ASP A 110 8.05 -3.67 -14.13
C ASP A 110 7.46 -4.76 -13.23
N VAL A 111 6.15 -5.01 -13.36
CA VAL A 111 5.46 -6.07 -12.62
C VAL A 111 5.99 -7.43 -13.04
N THR A 112 6.17 -7.67 -14.34
CA THR A 112 6.70 -8.94 -14.88
C THR A 112 8.13 -9.18 -14.39
N ALA A 113 9.01 -8.17 -14.46
CA ALA A 113 10.37 -8.24 -13.97
C ALA A 113 10.40 -8.58 -12.46
N THR A 114 9.57 -7.89 -11.67
CA THR A 114 9.48 -8.12 -10.23
C THR A 114 8.99 -9.54 -9.91
N LEU A 115 7.90 -9.99 -10.53
CA LEU A 115 7.33 -11.31 -10.27
C LEU A 115 8.25 -12.44 -10.73
N SER A 116 9.01 -12.23 -11.80
CA SER A 116 9.98 -13.21 -12.31
C SER A 116 11.12 -13.51 -11.33
N THR A 117 11.40 -12.59 -10.41
CA THR A 117 12.41 -12.82 -9.35
C THR A 117 11.89 -13.64 -8.16
N ARG A 118 10.57 -13.83 -8.06
CA ARG A 118 9.95 -14.56 -6.95
C ARG A 118 9.80 -16.02 -7.31
N ALA A 119 10.04 -16.89 -6.33
CA ALA A 119 9.68 -18.30 -6.47
C ALA A 119 8.16 -18.40 -6.72
N PRO A 120 7.71 -19.26 -7.65
CA PRO A 120 6.28 -19.45 -7.90
C PRO A 120 5.60 -19.89 -6.61
N PRO A 121 4.38 -19.41 -6.32
CA PRO A 121 3.67 -19.82 -5.13
C PRO A 121 3.45 -21.33 -5.15
N ALA A 122 3.60 -21.98 -4.00
CA ALA A 122 3.24 -23.39 -3.86
C ALA A 122 1.79 -23.58 -4.31
N ARG A 123 1.57 -24.42 -5.33
CA ARG A 123 0.23 -24.75 -5.82
C ARG A 123 -0.57 -25.35 -4.67
N ARG A 124 -1.50 -24.59 -4.08
CA ARG A 124 -2.51 -25.15 -3.17
C ARG A 124 -3.60 -25.76 -4.04
N SER A 125 -3.66 -27.08 -4.11
CA SER A 125 -4.85 -27.76 -4.58
C SER A 125 -5.98 -27.54 -3.57
N VAL A 126 -7.00 -26.78 -3.96
CA VAL A 126 -8.27 -26.77 -3.22
C VAL A 126 -9.02 -28.03 -3.63
N SER A 127 -9.03 -29.05 -2.77
CA SER A 127 -10.02 -30.11 -2.91
C SER A 127 -11.39 -29.54 -2.57
N PRO A 128 -12.43 -29.80 -3.38
CA PRO A 128 -13.79 -29.38 -3.03
C PRO A 128 -14.15 -29.97 -1.67
N ARG A 129 -14.59 -29.11 -0.75
CA ARG A 129 -15.11 -29.52 0.55
C ARG A 129 -16.36 -30.37 0.29
N PRO A 130 -16.50 -31.59 0.82
CA PRO A 130 -17.73 -32.35 0.67
C PRO A 130 -18.88 -31.54 1.25
N THR A 131 -19.88 -31.25 0.42
CA THR A 131 -21.11 -30.56 0.81
C THR A 131 -21.94 -31.51 1.65
N ALA A 132 -21.75 -31.49 2.97
CA ALA A 132 -22.75 -32.02 3.88
C ALA A 132 -23.95 -31.05 3.88
N PRO A 133 -25.19 -31.52 3.71
CA PRO A 133 -26.36 -30.66 3.78
C PRO A 133 -26.45 -30.04 5.18
N MET A 134 -26.60 -28.72 5.21
CA MET A 134 -26.78 -27.95 6.44
C MET A 134 -28.18 -28.18 6.98
N THR A 135 -28.31 -29.02 8.00
CA THR A 135 -29.58 -29.21 8.73
C THR A 135 -29.75 -28.03 9.70
N LEU A 136 -30.74 -27.17 9.48
CA LEU A 136 -31.14 -26.14 10.43
C LEU A 136 -32.00 -26.76 11.55
N PRO A 137 -31.76 -26.46 12.83
CA PRO A 137 -32.65 -26.89 13.90
C PRO A 137 -34.00 -26.15 13.83
N PRO A 138 -35.13 -26.77 14.23
CA PRO A 138 -36.44 -26.15 14.17
C PRO A 138 -36.52 -24.95 15.14
N CYS A 139 -37.13 -23.86 14.67
CA CYS A 139 -37.40 -22.68 15.47
C CYS A 139 -38.31 -23.05 16.65
N LEU A 140 -37.90 -22.67 17.87
CA LEU A 140 -38.75 -22.60 19.05
C LEU A 140 -39.50 -21.27 19.09
#